data_AF-A0A2V6F822-F1
#
_entry.id   AF-A0A2V6F822-F1
#
_cell.length_a   1.000
_cell.length_b   1.000
_cell.length_c   1.000
_cell.angle_alpha   90.00
_cell.angle_beta   90.00
_cell.angle_gamma   90.00
#
_symmetry.space_group_name_H-M   'P 1'
#
loop_
_entity.id
_entity.type
_entity.pdbx_description
1 polymer ?
#
loop_
_entity_poly.entity_id
_entity_poly.type
_entity_poly.pdbx_seq_one_letter_code
_entity_poly.pdbx_strand_id
1 'polypeptide(L)'
;MKKMILLGYAAATLTVGVTAYGVQMNIPTTVVNGTDVFSGPNFTVSGNFGLSDFISVEGIGTVDLNFGNFTANAAGVITAPPVTNTGNNPGQTGPALPGAPLPGLPYAALLIGNLSLGFHQLFPADASAGLGSSAPPTDIFATRTIGDIFGTTIANGTVLEFRVNDINTSDNSGSFTVGNSGVQNVPDGWGMLSSVLVPLWLWGGLLLGRKNRRPASARFAQ
;
A
#
# COMPACT_ATOMS: atom_id res chain seq x y z
N MET A 1 19.31 -31.11 -58.96
CA MET A 1 18.42 -30.14 -58.29
C MET A 1 18.73 -30.15 -56.80
N LYS A 2 19.17 -29.04 -56.18
CA LYS A 2 19.43 -28.96 -54.74
C LYS A 2 18.32 -28.15 -54.07
N LYS A 3 17.64 -28.73 -53.08
CA LYS A 3 16.65 -28.02 -52.26
C LYS A 3 17.39 -27.19 -51.20
N MET A 4 17.29 -25.86 -51.26
CA MET A 4 17.64 -25.00 -50.13
C MET A 4 16.46 -24.98 -49.16
N ILE A 5 16.70 -25.41 -47.92
CA ILE A 5 15.73 -25.28 -46.83
C ILE A 5 16.05 -23.96 -46.12
N LEU A 6 15.08 -23.04 -46.13
CA LEU A 6 15.20 -21.75 -45.45
C LEU A 6 14.65 -21.90 -44.02
N LEU A 7 15.53 -21.97 -43.01
CA LEU A 7 15.11 -21.89 -41.61
C LEU A 7 14.78 -20.42 -41.29
N GLY A 8 13.51 -20.11 -41.08
CA GLY A 8 13.08 -18.82 -40.53
C GLY A 8 13.34 -18.77 -39.03
N TYR A 9 14.07 -17.75 -38.57
CA TYR A 9 14.14 -17.41 -37.14
C TYR A 9 12.88 -16.64 -36.75
N ALA A 10 12.07 -17.22 -35.88
CA ALA A 10 10.97 -16.50 -35.24
C ALA A 10 11.53 -15.64 -34.09
N ALA A 11 11.43 -14.32 -34.23
CA ALA A 11 11.76 -13.40 -33.14
C ALA A 11 10.58 -13.33 -32.14
N ALA A 12 10.76 -13.89 -30.95
CA ALA A 12 9.80 -13.75 -29.86
C ALA A 12 9.97 -12.38 -29.19
N THR A 13 9.04 -11.45 -29.44
CA THR A 13 8.96 -10.19 -28.71
C THR A 13 8.43 -10.45 -27.30
N LEU A 14 9.34 -10.50 -26.32
CA LEU A 14 9.00 -10.43 -24.90
C LEU A 14 8.41 -9.05 -24.57
N THR A 15 7.09 -8.97 -24.47
CA THR A 15 6.42 -7.83 -23.84
C THR A 15 6.72 -7.88 -22.34
N VAL A 16 7.62 -7.01 -21.87
CA VAL A 16 7.75 -6.73 -20.43
C VAL A 16 6.43 -6.10 -20.00
N GLY A 17 5.65 -6.82 -19.18
CA GLY A 17 4.47 -6.26 -18.56
C GLY A 17 4.89 -5.15 -17.62
N VAL A 18 4.60 -3.90 -17.98
CA VAL A 18 4.77 -2.77 -17.08
C VAL A 18 3.71 -2.93 -15.99
N THR A 19 4.10 -3.47 -14.85
CA THR A 19 3.32 -3.31 -13.61
C THR A 19 3.28 -1.82 -13.31
N ALA A 20 2.16 -1.18 -13.64
CA ALA A 20 1.91 0.19 -13.22
C ALA A 20 1.87 0.19 -11.69
N TYR A 21 2.92 0.73 -11.06
CA TYR A 21 2.91 1.03 -9.65
C TYR A 21 1.86 2.13 -9.43
N GLY A 22 0.91 1.89 -8.53
CA GLY A 22 -0.04 2.93 -8.12
C GLY A 22 0.70 4.12 -7.52
N VAL A 23 0.13 5.31 -7.64
CA VAL A 23 0.65 6.51 -7.00
C VAL A 23 0.22 6.50 -5.53
N GLN A 24 1.12 6.87 -4.62
CA GLN A 24 0.76 7.08 -3.22
C GLN A 24 0.02 8.41 -3.04
N MET A 25 -1.17 8.38 -2.46
CA MET A 25 -1.83 9.59 -1.96
C MET A 25 -1.08 10.08 -0.72
N ASN A 26 -0.65 11.35 -0.75
CA ASN A 26 0.00 11.97 0.39
C ASN A 26 -1.01 12.33 1.49
N ILE A 27 -0.90 11.64 2.62
CA ILE A 27 -1.62 11.95 3.86
C ILE A 27 -0.72 12.82 4.75
N PRO A 28 -1.11 14.08 5.03
CA PRO A 28 -0.32 14.95 5.91
C PRO A 28 -0.33 14.42 7.34
N THR A 29 0.80 14.54 8.05
CA THR A 29 0.86 14.21 9.48
C THR A 29 -0.13 15.05 10.26
N THR A 30 -1.11 14.39 10.87
CA THR A 30 -2.30 14.99 11.48
C THR A 30 -2.55 14.35 12.83
N VAL A 31 -2.86 15.17 13.84
CA VAL A 31 -3.36 14.67 15.13
C VAL A 31 -4.89 14.70 15.09
N VAL A 32 -5.51 13.57 15.43
CA VAL A 32 -6.96 13.37 15.49
C VAL A 32 -7.32 13.02 16.93
N ASN A 33 -8.09 13.87 17.60
CA ASN A 33 -8.45 13.72 19.01
C ASN A 33 -9.62 12.76 19.18
N GLY A 34 -9.75 12.13 20.36
CA GLY A 34 -10.91 11.28 20.68
C GLY A 34 -12.27 11.99 20.54
N THR A 35 -12.29 13.32 20.62
CA THR A 35 -13.47 14.18 20.45
C THR A 35 -13.83 14.47 18.98
N ASP A 36 -12.99 14.12 18.02
CA ASP A 36 -13.14 14.47 16.60
C ASP A 36 -14.12 13.50 15.89
N VAL A 37 -15.33 13.39 16.42
CA VAL A 37 -16.33 12.38 16.02
C VAL A 37 -17.31 12.93 14.97
N PHE A 38 -17.89 14.10 15.24
CA PHE A 38 -18.85 14.75 14.32
C PHE A 38 -18.24 15.81 13.41
N SER A 39 -16.99 16.20 13.68
CA SER A 39 -16.14 17.07 12.89
C SER A 39 -14.70 16.79 13.31
N GLY A 40 -13.74 16.89 12.40
CA GLY A 40 -12.33 16.66 12.69
C GLY A 40 -11.39 17.40 11.74
N PRO A 41 -10.08 17.14 11.84
CA PRO A 41 -9.09 17.75 10.96
C PRO A 41 -9.28 17.23 9.53
N ASN A 42 -9.07 18.11 8.56
CA ASN A 42 -9.25 17.82 7.14
C ASN A 42 -8.08 18.35 6.30
N PHE A 43 -7.93 17.79 5.11
CA PHE A 43 -6.90 18.18 4.15
C PHE A 43 -7.42 18.10 2.71
N THR A 44 -6.83 18.91 1.84
CA THR A 44 -7.12 18.89 0.40
C THR A 44 -6.18 17.91 -0.30
N VAL A 45 -6.76 16.93 -1.01
CA VAL A 45 -6.03 15.98 -1.84
C VAL A 45 -5.38 16.69 -3.02
N SER A 46 -4.07 16.48 -3.18
CA SER A 46 -3.28 17.00 -4.30
C SER A 46 -2.96 15.87 -5.28
N GLY A 47 -3.48 15.96 -6.51
CA GLY A 47 -3.43 14.90 -7.52
C GLY A 47 -4.77 14.19 -7.72
N ASN A 48 -4.91 13.48 -8.85
CA ASN A 48 -6.04 12.59 -9.12
C ASN A 48 -5.58 11.16 -8.86
N PHE A 49 -6.40 10.36 -8.16
CA PHE A 49 -6.06 9.01 -7.75
C PHE A 49 -7.08 8.00 -8.28
N GLY A 50 -6.58 7.06 -9.09
CA GLY A 50 -7.32 5.92 -9.62
C GLY A 50 -7.52 4.80 -8.60
N LEU A 51 -8.31 3.79 -8.94
CA LEU A 51 -8.64 2.70 -8.02
C LEU A 51 -7.42 1.86 -7.58
N SER A 52 -6.39 1.77 -8.41
CA SER A 52 -5.12 1.06 -8.14
C SER A 52 -4.07 1.88 -7.41
N ASP A 53 -4.29 3.19 -7.27
CA ASP A 53 -3.46 4.05 -6.44
C ASP A 53 -3.72 3.73 -4.96
N PHE A 54 -2.85 4.14 -4.06
CA PHE A 54 -2.90 3.66 -2.68
C PHE A 54 -2.63 4.73 -1.62
N ILE A 55 -3.09 4.45 -0.41
CA ILE A 55 -2.67 5.13 0.82
C ILE A 55 -1.76 4.15 1.57
N SER A 56 -0.58 4.62 2.01
CA SER A 56 0.28 3.89 2.95
C SER A 56 0.52 4.78 4.16
N VAL A 57 0.01 4.37 5.32
CA VAL A 57 -0.07 5.19 6.54
C VAL A 57 0.40 4.44 7.78
N GLU A 58 0.90 5.22 8.72
CA GLU A 58 1.14 4.85 10.10
C GLU A 58 0.14 5.60 11.00
N GLY A 59 -0.41 4.91 11.99
CA GLY A 59 -1.30 5.45 13.00
C GLY A 59 -0.75 5.13 14.38
N ILE A 60 -0.36 6.16 15.14
CA ILE A 60 0.28 6.05 16.45
C ILE A 60 -0.66 6.61 17.52
N GLY A 61 -0.86 5.86 18.59
CA GLY A 61 -1.56 6.29 19.80
C GLY A 61 -2.87 5.56 20.02
N THR A 62 -3.65 6.07 20.96
CA THR A 62 -4.91 5.47 21.42
C THR A 62 -5.94 6.54 21.72
N VAL A 63 -7.18 6.24 21.40
CA VAL A 63 -8.34 6.96 21.91
C VAL A 63 -8.99 6.12 22.99
N ASP A 64 -9.37 6.77 24.08
CA ASP A 64 -10.24 6.23 25.10
C ASP A 64 -11.63 6.86 24.96
N LEU A 65 -12.69 6.05 24.93
CA LEU A 65 -14.06 6.48 24.67
C LEU A 65 -14.95 6.47 25.92
N ASN A 66 -14.43 6.14 27.10
CA ASN A 66 -15.24 6.07 28.32
C ASN A 66 -14.38 6.16 29.59
N PHE A 67 -13.68 7.28 29.80
CA PHE A 67 -12.92 7.56 31.04
C PHE A 67 -12.04 6.40 31.56
N GLY A 68 -11.30 5.74 30.67
CA GLY A 68 -10.42 4.60 30.92
C GLY A 68 -11.09 3.23 30.84
N ASN A 69 -12.36 3.16 30.43
CA ASN A 69 -13.12 1.91 30.30
C ASN A 69 -13.20 1.37 28.87
N PHE A 70 -12.75 2.10 27.85
CA PHE A 70 -12.67 1.60 26.46
C PHE A 70 -11.55 2.34 25.71
N THR A 71 -10.32 1.81 25.78
CA THR A 71 -9.15 2.37 25.10
C THR A 71 -8.74 1.49 23.92
N ALA A 72 -8.58 2.06 22.73
CA ALA A 72 -8.32 1.31 21.50
C ALA A 72 -7.34 2.03 20.57
N ASN A 73 -6.69 1.27 19.69
CA ASN A 73 -5.82 1.78 18.63
C ASN A 73 -6.62 2.28 17.42
N ALA A 74 -5.95 2.82 16.40
CA ALA A 74 -6.61 3.45 15.24
C ALA A 74 -7.42 2.49 14.35
N ALA A 75 -7.40 1.18 14.57
CA ALA A 75 -8.30 0.21 13.92
C ALA A 75 -9.57 -0.07 14.75
N GLY A 76 -9.66 0.44 15.97
CA GLY A 76 -10.72 0.12 16.93
C GLY A 76 -10.50 -1.20 17.68
N VAL A 77 -9.27 -1.74 17.66
CA VAL A 77 -8.91 -2.90 18.50
C VAL A 77 -8.60 -2.41 19.91
N ILE A 78 -9.29 -2.98 20.89
CA ILE A 78 -9.17 -2.62 22.31
C ILE A 78 -7.76 -2.96 22.78
N THR A 79 -7.08 -2.00 23.41
CA THR A 79 -5.74 -2.12 23.99
C THR A 79 -5.80 -2.17 25.52
N ALA A 80 -6.79 -1.49 26.12
CA ALA A 80 -7.03 -1.43 27.56
C ALA A 80 -8.50 -1.00 27.83
N PRO A 81 -9.01 -1.13 29.06
CA PRO A 81 -8.47 -1.89 30.19
C PRO A 81 -8.61 -3.41 29.95
N PRO A 82 -8.17 -4.29 30.88
CA PRO A 82 -8.32 -5.74 30.74
C PRO A 82 -9.77 -6.22 30.54
N VAL A 83 -10.76 -5.50 31.09
CA VAL A 83 -12.19 -5.70 30.86
C VAL A 83 -12.88 -4.34 30.72
N THR A 84 -13.49 -4.05 29.56
CA THR A 84 -14.18 -2.79 29.27
C THR A 84 -15.54 -2.69 29.98
N ASN A 85 -16.17 -1.51 29.92
CA ASN A 85 -17.57 -1.32 30.35
C ASN A 85 -18.58 -2.20 29.56
N THR A 86 -18.20 -2.72 28.39
CA THR A 86 -18.99 -3.63 27.56
C THR A 86 -18.66 -5.12 27.81
N GLY A 87 -17.72 -5.43 28.71
CA GLY A 87 -17.24 -6.79 28.96
C GLY A 87 -16.27 -7.34 27.91
N ASN A 88 -15.80 -6.49 26.99
CA ASN A 88 -14.76 -6.84 26.03
C ASN A 88 -13.36 -6.74 26.67
N ASN A 89 -12.37 -7.30 25.99
CA ASN A 89 -10.99 -7.46 26.49
C ASN A 89 -10.01 -6.99 25.40
N PRO A 90 -8.73 -6.77 25.73
CA PRO A 90 -7.71 -6.46 24.72
C PRO A 90 -7.66 -7.49 23.59
N GLY A 91 -7.47 -7.00 22.37
CA GLY A 91 -7.51 -7.81 21.14
C GLY A 91 -8.91 -8.06 20.58
N GLN A 92 -9.95 -7.51 21.20
CA GLN A 92 -11.32 -7.55 20.68
C GLN A 92 -11.73 -6.18 20.11
N THR A 93 -12.88 -6.14 19.44
CA THR A 93 -13.54 -4.91 18.99
C THR A 93 -14.96 -4.86 19.55
N GLY A 94 -15.52 -3.65 19.71
CA GLY A 94 -16.95 -3.44 19.94
C GLY A 94 -17.55 -2.71 18.74
N PRO A 95 -18.69 -3.15 18.16
CA PRO A 95 -19.29 -2.47 17.01
C PRO A 95 -19.98 -1.16 17.43
N ALA A 96 -19.73 -0.08 16.70
CA ALA A 96 -20.30 1.23 16.94
C ALA A 96 -21.82 1.22 16.74
N LEU A 97 -22.56 1.80 17.70
CA LEU A 97 -24.02 1.90 17.64
C LEU A 97 -24.51 2.95 16.62
N PRO A 98 -25.80 2.91 16.23
CA PRO A 98 -26.41 3.95 15.41
C PRO A 98 -26.21 5.35 16.01
N GLY A 99 -25.85 6.32 15.17
CA GLY A 99 -25.44 7.67 15.57
C GLY A 99 -23.96 7.94 15.34
N ALA A 100 -23.13 6.90 15.26
CA ALA A 100 -21.72 7.03 14.90
C ALA A 100 -21.53 7.38 13.40
N PRO A 101 -20.37 7.95 13.00
CA PRO A 101 -20.08 8.23 11.60
C PRO A 101 -20.06 6.98 10.70
N LEU A 102 -19.70 5.81 11.25
CA LEU A 102 -19.73 4.53 10.55
C LEU A 102 -20.25 3.39 11.46
N PRO A 103 -21.59 3.28 11.66
CA PRO A 103 -22.19 2.28 12.54
C PRO A 103 -21.93 0.84 12.09
N GLY A 104 -21.86 -0.08 13.05
CA GLY A 104 -21.55 -1.50 12.84
C GLY A 104 -20.07 -1.82 12.67
N LEU A 105 -19.23 -0.83 12.34
CA LEU A 105 -17.76 -0.96 12.36
C LEU A 105 -17.24 -0.69 13.78
N PRO A 106 -16.04 -1.19 14.14
CA PRO A 106 -15.43 -0.96 15.45
C PRO A 106 -15.49 0.49 15.96
N TYR A 107 -15.86 0.63 17.24
CA TYR A 107 -15.66 1.84 18.04
C TYR A 107 -14.19 2.27 18.05
N ALA A 108 -13.95 3.57 18.21
CA ALA A 108 -12.64 4.25 18.23
C ALA A 108 -11.81 4.13 16.95
N ALA A 109 -12.27 3.39 15.94
CA ALA A 109 -11.55 3.28 14.68
C ALA A 109 -11.40 4.65 14.01
N LEU A 110 -10.21 4.90 13.46
CA LEU A 110 -9.91 6.10 12.70
C LEU A 110 -10.51 5.96 11.28
N LEU A 111 -11.37 6.91 10.96
CA LEU A 111 -12.08 6.99 9.69
C LEU A 111 -11.47 8.09 8.82
N ILE A 112 -11.53 7.90 7.50
CA ILE A 112 -11.23 8.91 6.48
C ILE A 112 -12.41 9.03 5.52
N GLY A 113 -12.76 10.24 5.10
CA GLY A 113 -13.86 10.43 4.15
C GLY A 113 -14.38 11.85 4.04
N ASN A 114 -15.59 11.98 3.50
CA ASN A 114 -16.38 13.21 3.54
C ASN A 114 -17.87 12.87 3.28
N LEU A 115 -18.75 13.88 3.32
CA LEU A 115 -20.20 13.68 3.12
C LEU A 115 -20.59 13.13 1.73
N SER A 116 -19.72 13.25 0.72
CA SER A 116 -19.98 12.78 -0.65
C SER A 116 -19.46 11.37 -0.92
N LEU A 117 -18.33 11.00 -0.31
CA LEU A 117 -17.68 9.68 -0.44
C LEU A 117 -18.13 8.69 0.65
N GLY A 118 -18.76 9.18 1.72
CA GLY A 118 -18.91 8.45 2.97
C GLY A 118 -17.61 8.45 3.78
N PHE A 119 -17.69 7.94 5.01
CA PHE A 119 -16.53 7.68 5.88
C PHE A 119 -16.21 6.20 5.87
N HIS A 120 -14.91 5.88 5.81
CA HIS A 120 -14.39 4.53 5.70
C HIS A 120 -13.29 4.30 6.73
N GLN A 121 -13.20 3.09 7.27
CA GLN A 121 -12.12 2.72 8.17
C GLN A 121 -10.77 2.83 7.44
N LEU A 122 -9.81 3.55 8.00
CA LEU A 122 -8.48 3.68 7.41
C LEU A 122 -7.66 2.41 7.66
N PHE A 123 -7.61 1.98 8.93
CA PHE A 123 -6.95 0.74 9.37
C PHE A 123 -7.97 -0.39 9.51
N PRO A 124 -7.77 -1.56 8.87
CA PRO A 124 -8.60 -2.74 9.11
C PRO A 124 -8.40 -3.28 10.54
N ALA A 125 -9.49 -3.70 11.18
CA ALA A 125 -9.42 -4.42 12.46
C ALA A 125 -9.08 -5.91 12.23
N ASP A 126 -7.82 -6.19 11.91
CA ASP A 126 -7.30 -7.55 11.71
C ASP A 126 -6.10 -7.88 12.62
N ALA A 127 -5.47 -9.03 12.38
CA ALA A 127 -4.33 -9.50 13.18
C ALA A 127 -3.11 -8.56 13.16
N SER A 128 -2.92 -7.78 12.09
CA SER A 128 -1.85 -6.76 12.02
C SER A 128 -2.12 -5.57 12.93
N ALA A 129 -3.39 -5.23 13.16
CA ALA A 129 -3.83 -4.28 14.18
C ALA A 129 -3.98 -4.91 15.58
N GLY A 130 -3.57 -6.17 15.75
CA GLY A 130 -3.60 -6.90 17.02
C GLY A 130 -4.93 -7.56 17.38
N LEU A 131 -5.85 -7.76 16.43
CA LEU A 131 -7.05 -8.57 16.67
C LEU A 131 -6.65 -9.99 17.14
N GLY A 132 -7.17 -10.41 18.30
CA GLY A 132 -6.81 -11.66 18.97
C GLY A 132 -5.56 -11.60 19.86
N SER A 133 -4.84 -10.48 19.93
CA SER A 133 -3.69 -10.30 20.83
C SER A 133 -4.12 -9.84 22.22
N SER A 134 -3.54 -10.42 23.28
CA SER A 134 -3.71 -9.90 24.65
C SER A 134 -2.95 -8.60 24.91
N ALA A 135 -2.07 -8.20 24.00
CA ALA A 135 -1.39 -6.92 23.98
C ALA A 135 -1.34 -6.37 22.54
N PRO A 136 -2.41 -5.75 22.04
CA PRO A 136 -2.41 -5.13 20.71
C PRO A 136 -1.49 -3.91 20.67
N PRO A 137 -0.85 -3.64 19.53
CA PRO A 137 0.02 -2.48 19.37
C PRO A 137 -0.79 -1.18 19.35
N THR A 138 -0.16 -0.09 19.77
CA THR A 138 -0.69 1.29 19.66
C THR A 138 -0.16 2.02 18.42
N ASP A 139 0.84 1.45 17.77
CA ASP A 139 1.45 1.83 16.50
C ASP A 139 1.06 0.80 15.43
N ILE A 140 0.26 1.21 14.44
CA ILE A 140 -0.23 0.32 13.38
C ILE A 140 -0.02 0.90 12.00
N PHE A 141 0.17 0.02 11.03
CA PHE A 141 0.47 0.37 9.64
C PHE A 141 -0.58 -0.22 8.70
N ALA A 142 -1.02 0.55 7.72
CA ALA A 142 -1.90 0.05 6.66
C ALA A 142 -1.42 0.54 5.30
N THR A 143 -1.42 -0.36 4.31
CA THR A 143 -1.32 0.00 2.89
C THR A 143 -2.52 -0.59 2.17
N ARG A 144 -3.35 0.26 1.57
CA ARG A 144 -4.61 -0.11 0.92
C ARG A 144 -4.84 0.72 -0.32
N THR A 145 -5.48 0.14 -1.32
CA THR A 145 -5.81 0.88 -2.55
C THR A 145 -6.97 1.85 -2.31
N ILE A 146 -7.06 2.89 -3.14
CA ILE A 146 -8.20 3.81 -3.16
C ILE A 146 -9.49 3.05 -3.51
N GLY A 147 -9.41 2.02 -4.35
CA GLY A 147 -10.51 1.09 -4.62
C GLY A 147 -10.99 0.35 -3.38
N ASP A 148 -10.07 -0.16 -2.56
CA ASP A 148 -10.40 -0.92 -1.33
C ASP A 148 -10.99 -0.05 -0.22
N ILE A 149 -10.66 1.25 -0.19
CA ILE A 149 -11.16 2.18 0.84
C ILE A 149 -12.47 2.83 0.37
N PHE A 150 -12.51 3.41 -0.82
CA PHE A 150 -13.60 4.30 -1.25
C PHE A 150 -14.50 3.70 -2.34
N GLY A 151 -14.08 2.63 -3.01
CA GLY A 151 -14.80 2.05 -4.17
C GLY A 151 -14.88 2.96 -5.41
N THR A 152 -14.26 4.13 -5.37
CA THR A 152 -14.32 5.16 -6.43
C THR A 152 -13.01 5.95 -6.50
N THR A 153 -12.75 6.59 -7.63
CA THR A 153 -11.56 7.44 -7.84
C THR A 153 -11.67 8.76 -7.08
N ILE A 154 -10.55 9.30 -6.60
CA ILE A 154 -10.51 10.59 -5.91
C ILE A 154 -9.94 11.68 -6.82
N ALA A 155 -10.68 12.76 -7.00
CA ALA A 155 -10.25 13.89 -7.83
C ALA A 155 -9.34 14.86 -7.07
N ASN A 156 -8.47 15.57 -7.80
CA ASN A 156 -7.67 16.67 -7.28
C ASN A 156 -8.56 17.77 -6.68
N GLY A 157 -8.20 18.29 -5.51
CA GLY A 157 -9.01 19.26 -4.78
C GLY A 157 -10.11 18.65 -3.91
N THR A 158 -10.28 17.32 -3.87
CA THR A 158 -11.16 16.66 -2.91
C THR A 158 -10.71 16.97 -1.48
N VAL A 159 -11.62 17.47 -0.63
CA VAL A 159 -11.34 17.61 0.81
C VAL A 159 -11.71 16.31 1.52
N LEU A 160 -10.76 15.72 2.24
CA LEU A 160 -10.96 14.55 3.10
C LEU A 160 -10.81 14.97 4.56
N GLU A 161 -11.66 14.43 5.42
CA GLU A 161 -11.72 14.66 6.85
C GLU A 161 -11.41 13.35 7.59
N PHE A 162 -10.72 13.47 8.72
CA PHE A 162 -10.53 12.38 9.68
C PHE A 162 -11.57 12.44 10.79
N ARG A 163 -12.07 11.28 11.20
CA ARG A 163 -13.02 11.16 12.32
C ARG A 163 -12.73 9.95 13.19
N VAL A 164 -13.07 10.03 14.47
CA VAL A 164 -13.13 8.88 15.37
C VAL A 164 -14.52 8.25 15.29
N ASN A 165 -14.60 6.92 15.18
CA ASN A 165 -15.89 6.22 15.15
C ASN A 165 -16.47 6.05 16.57
N ASP A 166 -17.34 6.96 16.98
CA ASP A 166 -18.10 6.89 18.23
C ASP A 166 -19.48 7.57 18.08
N ILE A 167 -20.39 7.34 19.03
CA ILE A 167 -21.74 7.93 19.07
C ILE A 167 -21.80 9.27 19.85
N ASN A 168 -20.72 9.68 20.52
CA ASN A 168 -20.71 10.89 21.34
C ASN A 168 -19.30 11.53 21.40
N THR A 169 -19.05 12.45 22.32
CA THR A 169 -17.73 13.09 22.52
C THR A 169 -17.41 13.41 23.98
N SER A 170 -18.32 13.13 24.92
CA SER A 170 -18.31 13.72 26.27
C SER A 170 -17.39 13.00 27.26
N ASP A 171 -17.13 11.72 27.01
CA ASP A 171 -16.28 10.81 27.76
C ASP A 171 -15.01 10.39 27.00
N ASN A 172 -14.79 11.00 25.82
CA ASN A 172 -13.68 10.68 24.94
C ASN A 172 -12.40 11.45 25.31
N SER A 173 -11.26 10.77 25.26
CA SER A 173 -9.93 11.32 25.53
C SER A 173 -8.85 10.63 24.69
N GLY A 174 -7.61 11.14 24.76
CA GLY A 174 -6.50 10.65 23.92
C GLY A 174 -6.60 11.12 22.46
N SER A 175 -5.71 10.59 21.63
CA SER A 175 -5.60 10.96 20.22
C SER A 175 -4.80 9.93 19.41
N PHE A 176 -4.98 9.98 18.10
CA PHE A 176 -4.12 9.34 17.11
C PHE A 176 -3.25 10.39 16.42
N THR A 177 -2.00 10.07 16.14
CA THR A 177 -1.20 10.75 15.12
C THR A 177 -1.20 9.86 13.88
N VAL A 178 -1.69 10.38 12.75
CA VAL A 178 -1.74 9.67 11.47
C VAL A 178 -0.92 10.42 10.42
N GLY A 179 -0.22 9.70 9.55
CA GLY A 179 0.51 10.28 8.42
C GLY A 179 0.99 9.20 7.47
N ASN A 180 1.62 9.57 6.35
CA ASN A 180 2.31 8.60 5.50
C ASN A 180 3.23 7.71 6.33
N SER A 181 3.20 6.40 6.10
CA SER A 181 4.15 5.48 6.71
C SER A 181 5.57 5.85 6.28
N GLY A 182 6.56 5.61 7.14
CA GLY A 182 7.98 5.95 6.92
C GLY A 182 8.68 5.22 5.77
N VAL A 183 7.94 4.62 4.81
CA VAL A 183 8.49 4.16 3.53
C VAL A 183 8.87 5.38 2.70
N GLN A 184 10.04 5.94 3.03
CA GLN A 184 10.74 6.91 2.22
C GLN A 184 10.71 6.48 0.75
N ASN A 185 10.37 7.44 -0.10
CA ASN A 185 10.54 7.41 -1.55
C ASN A 185 11.68 6.46 -1.96
N VAL A 186 11.35 5.40 -2.72
CA VAL A 186 12.36 4.82 -3.61
C VAL A 186 12.79 5.98 -4.49
N PRO A 187 14.07 6.43 -4.48
CA PRO A 187 14.44 7.61 -5.23
C PRO A 187 14.18 7.38 -6.71
N ASP A 188 13.48 8.32 -7.36
CA ASP A 188 13.08 8.23 -8.79
C ASP A 188 14.27 7.96 -9.74
N GLY A 189 15.50 8.15 -9.27
CA GLY A 189 16.74 7.82 -9.97
C GLY A 189 16.98 6.33 -10.27
N TRP A 190 16.26 5.37 -9.66
CA TRP A 190 16.39 3.95 -10.01
C TRP A 190 15.46 3.50 -11.15
N GLY A 191 14.42 4.28 -11.46
CA GLY A 191 13.48 3.97 -12.55
C GLY A 191 14.04 4.16 -13.96
N MET A 192 15.19 4.85 -14.10
CA MET A 192 15.77 5.21 -15.42
C MET A 192 16.97 4.36 -15.87
N LEU A 193 17.40 3.34 -15.12
CA LEU A 193 18.55 2.49 -15.51
C LEU A 193 18.18 1.11 -16.09
N SER A 194 16.90 0.74 -16.08
CA SER A 194 16.41 -0.52 -16.68
C SER A 194 16.37 -0.53 -18.21
N SER A 195 16.74 0.58 -18.88
CA SER A 195 16.60 0.79 -20.32
C SER A 195 17.92 0.80 -21.13
N VAL A 196 19.07 0.43 -20.55
CA VAL A 196 20.30 0.11 -21.33
C VAL A 196 21.04 -1.13 -20.79
N LEU A 197 20.39 -2.29 -20.88
CA LEU A 197 21.09 -3.58 -20.92
C LEU A 197 20.72 -4.33 -22.21
N VAL A 198 21.17 -3.79 -23.34
CA VAL A 198 21.37 -4.59 -24.56
C VAL A 198 22.54 -5.53 -24.28
N PRO A 199 22.37 -6.86 -24.30
CA PRO A 199 23.50 -7.76 -24.23
C PRO A 199 24.35 -7.60 -25.49
N LEU A 200 25.59 -7.10 -25.36
CA LEU A 200 26.59 -7.15 -26.43
C LEU A 200 27.02 -8.62 -26.66
N TRP A 201 26.17 -9.39 -27.34
CA TRP A 201 26.49 -10.71 -27.91
C TRP A 201 26.43 -10.65 -29.45
N LEU A 202 27.12 -9.67 -30.00
CA LEU A 202 27.56 -9.63 -31.39
C LEU A 202 29.09 -9.42 -31.36
N TRP A 203 29.81 -10.09 -32.27
CA TRP A 203 31.29 -10.16 -32.39
C TRP A 203 32.00 -11.30 -31.62
N GLY A 204 31.76 -12.54 -32.05
CA GLY A 204 32.61 -13.70 -31.70
C GLY A 204 32.72 -14.79 -32.78
N GLY A 205 32.11 -14.60 -33.96
CA GLY A 205 31.86 -15.66 -34.94
C GLY A 205 32.42 -15.42 -36.35
N LEU A 206 33.53 -14.68 -36.49
CA LEU A 206 34.10 -14.40 -37.80
C LEU A 206 35.64 -14.33 -37.82
N LEU A 207 36.33 -15.42 -37.46
CA LEU A 207 37.75 -15.66 -37.76
C LEU A 207 38.15 -17.10 -37.37
N LEU A 208 38.03 -18.06 -38.31
CA LEU A 208 38.67 -19.40 -38.35
C LEU A 208 37.92 -20.25 -39.40
N GLY A 209 38.52 -20.74 -40.49
CA GLY A 209 39.82 -20.42 -41.08
C GLY A 209 39.82 -20.79 -42.57
N ARG A 210 40.53 -20.02 -43.41
CA ARG A 210 40.58 -20.22 -44.87
C ARG A 210 41.99 -20.22 -45.42
N LYS A 211 42.73 -21.33 -45.23
CA LYS A 211 43.95 -21.80 -45.95
C LYS A 211 44.48 -23.04 -45.20
N ASN A 212 45.07 -24.07 -45.81
CA ASN A 212 45.59 -24.21 -47.18
C ASN A 212 45.18 -25.56 -47.81
N ARG A 213 44.94 -25.56 -49.13
CA ARG A 213 45.23 -26.74 -49.96
C ARG A 213 46.75 -26.81 -50.16
N ARG A 214 47.34 -28.01 -50.17
CA ARG A 214 48.65 -28.25 -50.80
C ARG A 214 48.49 -29.32 -51.89
N PRO A 215 49.21 -29.22 -53.03
CA PRO A 215 49.10 -30.14 -54.15
C PRO A 215 49.95 -31.41 -53.95
N ALA A 216 49.80 -32.36 -54.86
CA ALA A 216 50.49 -33.64 -54.84
C ALA A 216 51.76 -33.69 -55.73
N SER A 217 52.65 -34.63 -55.38
CA SER A 217 53.42 -35.52 -56.28
C SER A 217 54.95 -35.36 -56.45
N ALA A 218 55.58 -36.53 -56.64
CA ALA A 218 56.90 -36.88 -57.19
C ALA A 218 58.18 -36.63 -56.34
N ARG A 219 58.86 -37.71 -55.88
CA ARG A 219 60.08 -38.39 -56.44
C ARG A 219 61.39 -37.65 -56.05
N PHE A 220 62.55 -38.24 -55.77
CA PHE A 220 63.23 -39.55 -55.95
C PHE A 220 64.31 -39.69 -54.82
N ALA A 221 65.08 -40.76 -54.57
CA ALA A 221 65.08 -42.20 -54.91
C ALA A 221 66.15 -42.94 -54.07
N GLN A 222 65.96 -44.24 -53.79
CA GLN A 222 67.01 -45.28 -53.79
C GLN A 222 66.38 -46.65 -54.07
#